data_AF-A0A0D8XX01-F1
#
_entry.id   AF-A0A0D8XX01-F1
#
_cell.length_a   1.000
_cell.length_b   1.000
_cell.length_c   1.000
_cell.angle_alpha   90.00
_cell.angle_beta   90.00
_cell.angle_gamma   90.00
#
_symmetry.space_group_name_H-M   'P 1'
#
loop_
_entity.id
_entity.type
_entity.pdbx_description
1 polymer ?
#
loop_
_entity_poly.entity_id
_entity_poly.type
_entity_poly.pdbx_seq_one_letter_code
_entity_poly.pdbx_strand_id
1 'polypeptide(L)'
;MADQGTLKALTITMTKHPSSFKLESPLREINDIVKANNSDAVALYEGPVRALCQLAPNNVNTMAGGAIAAHNLGFDGVIAKLVSDPKSVMLISLYALLLINLDTHDLNWSLFRLSNMSLLSYLFSNG
;
A
#
# COMPACT_ATOMS: atom_id res chain seq x y z
N MET A 1 -17.91 -1.34 4.62
CA MET A 1 -17.21 -0.12 5.11
C MET A 1 -17.18 0.99 4.07
N ALA A 2 -16.62 0.75 2.87
CA ALA A 2 -16.67 1.74 1.80
C ALA A 2 -18.14 1.98 1.37
N ASP A 3 -18.91 0.91 1.22
CA ASP A 3 -20.35 0.95 0.88
C ASP A 3 -21.20 1.72 1.92
N GLN A 4 -20.75 1.75 3.18
CA GLN A 4 -21.40 2.45 4.29
C GLN A 4 -20.88 3.90 4.48
N GLY A 5 -19.86 4.33 3.72
CA GLY A 5 -19.24 5.65 3.86
C GLY A 5 -18.44 5.88 5.15
N THR A 6 -18.17 4.81 5.91
CA THR A 6 -17.50 4.86 7.23
C THR A 6 -15.98 4.82 7.13
N LEU A 7 -15.44 4.42 5.98
CA LEU A 7 -14.01 4.42 5.70
C LEU A 7 -13.46 5.85 5.55
N LYS A 8 -12.57 6.29 6.44
CA LYS A 8 -12.04 7.67 6.42
C LYS A 8 -10.63 7.78 5.84
N ALA A 9 -9.81 6.75 6.03
CA ALA A 9 -8.48 6.68 5.46
C ALA A 9 -8.07 5.22 5.21
N LEU A 10 -7.29 5.02 4.16
CA LEU A 10 -6.66 3.74 3.85
C LEU A 10 -5.22 4.00 3.40
N THR A 11 -4.27 3.37 4.09
CA THR A 11 -2.88 3.33 3.68
C THR A 11 -2.48 1.90 3.37
N ILE A 12 -1.98 1.63 2.17
CA ILE A 12 -1.50 0.32 1.76
C ILE A 12 0.03 0.38 1.67
N THR A 13 0.72 -0.38 2.52
CA THR A 13 2.18 -0.50 2.53
C THR A 13 2.60 -1.80 1.89
N MET A 14 3.52 -1.74 0.94
CA MET A 14 4.20 -2.90 0.36
C MET A 14 5.69 -2.83 0.63
N THR A 15 6.18 -3.84 1.33
CA THR A 15 7.62 -4.04 1.54
C THR A 15 8.09 -5.18 0.66
N LYS A 16 9.15 -4.95 -0.14
CA LYS A 16 9.79 -5.97 -0.96
C LYS A 16 11.31 -5.79 -0.97
N HIS A 17 12.00 -6.86 -1.35
CA HIS A 17 13.43 -6.82 -1.60
C HIS A 17 13.72 -5.92 -2.81
N PRO A 18 14.78 -5.09 -2.79
CA PRO A 18 15.11 -4.18 -3.88
C PRO A 18 15.17 -4.84 -5.26
N SER A 19 15.64 -6.09 -5.33
CA SER A 19 15.72 -6.86 -6.59
C SER A 19 14.37 -7.27 -7.17
N SER A 20 13.29 -7.21 -6.38
CA SER A 20 11.94 -7.66 -6.76
C SER A 20 11.04 -6.51 -7.24
N PHE A 21 11.56 -5.29 -7.23
CA PHE A 21 10.86 -4.10 -7.71
C PHE A 21 11.07 -3.90 -9.21
N LYS A 22 9.98 -3.54 -9.92
CA LYS A 22 10.01 -3.11 -11.32
C LYS A 22 9.47 -1.68 -11.38
N LEU A 23 10.37 -0.73 -11.17
CA LEU A 23 10.05 0.68 -10.98
C LEU A 23 10.54 1.52 -12.16
N GLU A 24 9.81 2.59 -12.42
CA GLU A 24 10.23 3.67 -13.31
C GLU A 24 10.98 4.75 -12.54
N SER A 25 11.60 5.68 -13.26
CA SER A 25 12.27 6.83 -12.66
C SER A 25 11.24 7.81 -12.09
N PRO A 26 11.50 8.44 -10.93
CA PRO A 26 12.77 8.45 -10.18
C PRO A 26 12.93 7.30 -9.16
N LEU A 27 11.90 6.48 -8.92
CA LEU A 27 11.91 5.46 -7.85
C LEU A 27 12.96 4.38 -8.07
N ARG A 28 13.24 4.05 -9.34
CA ARG A 28 14.28 3.09 -9.71
C ARG A 28 15.66 3.48 -9.18
N GLU A 29 16.05 4.75 -9.31
CA GLU A 29 17.36 5.24 -8.91
C GLU A 29 17.57 5.12 -7.41
N ILE A 30 16.56 5.49 -6.62
CA ILE A 30 16.56 5.35 -5.17
C ILE A 30 16.67 3.87 -4.79
N ASN A 31 15.92 3.00 -5.46
CA ASN A 31 15.96 1.56 -5.20
C ASN A 31 17.31 0.92 -5.54
N ASP A 32 17.97 1.37 -6.61
CA ASP A 32 19.30 0.89 -7.00
C ASP A 32 20.37 1.27 -5.96
N ILE A 33 20.25 2.46 -5.36
CA ILE A 33 21.11 2.88 -4.24
C ILE A 33 20.92 1.94 -3.03
N VAL A 34 19.66 1.65 -2.66
CA VAL A 34 19.34 0.72 -1.55
C VAL A 34 19.90 -0.68 -1.84
N LYS A 35 19.78 -1.14 -3.08
CA LYS A 35 20.29 -2.43 -3.52
C LYS A 35 21.82 -2.50 -3.48
N ALA A 36 22.51 -1.45 -3.92
CA ALA A 36 23.97 -1.40 -3.97
C ALA A 36 24.60 -1.31 -2.58
N ASN A 37 24.00 -0.51 -1.69
CA ASN A 37 24.53 -0.27 -0.35
C ASN A 37 24.15 -1.35 0.66
N ASN A 38 23.22 -2.26 0.30
CA ASN A 38 22.61 -3.23 1.22
C ASN A 38 22.19 -2.56 2.55
N SER A 39 21.63 -1.36 2.42
CA SER A 39 21.30 -0.46 3.53
C SER A 39 20.04 -0.92 4.27
N ASP A 40 19.65 -0.19 5.32
CA ASP A 40 18.37 -0.43 5.98
C ASP A 40 17.18 -0.16 5.05
N ALA A 41 15.99 -0.59 5.50
CA ALA A 41 14.75 -0.41 4.75
C ALA A 41 14.45 1.07 4.47
N VAL A 42 14.22 1.41 3.20
CA VAL A 42 13.95 2.78 2.75
C VAL A 42 12.55 2.86 2.13
N ALA A 43 11.78 3.87 2.54
CA ALA A 43 10.54 4.22 1.86
C ALA A 43 10.87 4.88 0.51
N LEU A 44 10.55 4.19 -0.58
CA LEU A 44 10.74 4.71 -1.95
C LEU A 44 9.64 5.72 -2.32
N TYR A 45 8.43 5.48 -1.83
CA TYR A 45 7.25 6.27 -2.17
C TYR A 45 6.27 6.31 -1.01
N GLU A 46 5.65 7.46 -0.77
CA GLU A 46 4.50 7.63 0.10
C GLU A 46 3.59 8.73 -0.48
N GLY A 47 2.37 8.37 -0.86
CA GLY A 47 1.44 9.30 -1.50
C GLY A 47 0.25 8.60 -2.17
N PRO A 48 -0.60 9.32 -2.93
CA PRO A 48 -1.80 8.74 -3.54
C PRO A 48 -1.50 7.57 -4.49
N VAL A 49 -2.39 6.58 -4.57
CA VAL A 49 -2.25 5.44 -5.51
C VAL A 49 -2.19 5.92 -6.95
N ARG A 50 -2.90 6.99 -7.33
CA ARG A 50 -2.92 7.52 -8.70
C ARG A 50 -1.52 7.79 -9.26
N ALA A 51 -0.69 8.52 -8.53
CA ALA A 51 0.65 8.87 -8.98
C ALA A 51 1.56 7.63 -9.01
N LEU A 52 1.37 6.70 -8.07
CA LEU A 52 2.14 5.47 -8.03
C LEU A 52 1.88 4.56 -9.24
N CYS A 53 0.67 4.59 -9.82
CA CYS A 53 0.35 3.82 -11.02
C CYS A 53 1.27 4.10 -12.20
N GLN A 54 1.76 5.34 -12.31
CA GLN A 54 2.70 5.74 -13.38
C GLN A 54 4.14 5.30 -13.07
N LEU A 55 4.50 5.25 -11.79
CA LEU A 55 5.87 4.99 -11.34
C LEU A 55 6.18 3.50 -11.09
N ALA A 56 5.15 2.68 -10.85
CA ALA A 56 5.31 1.27 -10.49
C ALA A 56 4.21 0.36 -11.08
N PRO A 57 3.93 0.43 -12.41
CA PRO A 57 2.75 -0.20 -13.02
C PRO A 57 2.63 -1.71 -12.77
N ASN A 58 3.75 -2.41 -12.63
CA ASN A 58 3.77 -3.86 -12.41
C ASN A 58 3.61 -4.29 -10.94
N ASN A 59 3.68 -3.34 -10.00
CA ASN A 59 3.69 -3.65 -8.57
C ASN A 59 2.43 -3.15 -7.84
N VAL A 60 1.62 -2.33 -8.51
CA VAL A 60 0.50 -1.60 -7.89
C VAL A 60 -0.87 -2.23 -8.08
N ASN A 61 -1.01 -3.36 -8.79
CA ASN A 61 -2.32 -3.95 -9.08
C ASN A 61 -3.16 -4.17 -7.82
N THR A 62 -2.56 -4.66 -6.74
CA THR A 62 -3.25 -4.88 -5.47
C THR A 62 -3.63 -3.56 -4.77
N MET A 63 -2.80 -2.52 -4.90
CA MET A 63 -3.09 -1.18 -4.36
C MET A 63 -4.21 -0.49 -5.16
N ALA A 64 -4.19 -0.62 -6.49
CA ALA A 64 -5.25 -0.16 -7.38
C ALA A 64 -6.57 -0.88 -7.08
N GLY A 65 -6.53 -2.20 -6.87
CA GLY A 65 -7.69 -2.96 -6.39
C GLY A 65 -8.25 -2.42 -5.07
N GLY A 66 -7.36 -2.04 -4.13
CA GLY A 66 -7.74 -1.37 -2.88
C GLY A 66 -8.37 0.00 -3.09
N ALA A 67 -7.85 0.81 -3.99
CA ALA A 67 -8.44 2.09 -4.36
C ALA A 67 -9.83 1.96 -5.00
N ILE A 68 -10.03 0.92 -5.83
CA ILE A 68 -11.32 0.60 -6.43
C ILE A 68 -12.32 0.13 -5.36
N ALA A 69 -11.88 -0.75 -4.44
CA ALA A 69 -12.75 -1.26 -3.39
C ALA A 69 -13.09 -0.19 -2.33
N ALA A 70 -12.12 0.67 -1.99
CA ALA A 70 -12.30 1.89 -1.22
C ALA A 70 -12.89 3.03 -2.07
N HIS A 71 -13.95 2.75 -2.84
CA HIS A 71 -14.50 3.68 -3.83
C HIS A 71 -14.89 5.06 -3.28
N ASN A 72 -15.21 5.16 -1.98
CA ASN A 72 -15.49 6.44 -1.31
C ASN A 72 -14.24 7.32 -1.09
N LEU A 73 -13.03 6.72 -1.10
CA LEU A 73 -11.75 7.41 -1.10
C LEU A 73 -11.14 7.52 -2.50
N GLY A 74 -11.28 6.46 -3.31
CA GLY A 74 -10.73 6.35 -4.65
C GLY A 74 -9.19 6.40 -4.70
N PHE A 75 -8.64 6.60 -5.90
CA PHE A 75 -7.19 6.59 -6.14
C PHE A 75 -6.43 7.77 -5.51
N ASP A 76 -7.14 8.86 -5.21
CA ASP A 76 -6.56 10.08 -4.65
C ASP A 76 -6.59 10.08 -3.12
N GLY A 77 -7.59 9.44 -2.51
CA GLY A 77 -7.73 9.33 -1.05
C GLY A 77 -7.03 8.11 -0.44
N VAL A 78 -6.72 7.08 -1.23
CA VAL A 78 -5.91 5.94 -0.76
C VAL A 78 -4.43 6.25 -0.89
N ILE A 79 -3.70 6.12 0.23
CA ILE A 79 -2.25 6.33 0.30
C ILE A 79 -1.54 5.00 0.06
N ALA A 80 -0.59 4.99 -0.86
CA ALA A 80 0.33 3.88 -1.08
C ALA A 80 1.70 4.21 -0.49
N LYS A 81 2.31 3.21 0.15
CA LYS A 81 3.67 3.27 0.67
C LYS A 81 4.50 2.12 0.11
N LEU A 82 5.59 2.42 -0.59
CA LEU A 82 6.55 1.43 -1.05
C LEU A 82 7.79 1.45 -0.18
N VAL A 83 8.18 0.29 0.33
CA VAL A 83 9.39 0.14 1.14
C VAL A 83 10.31 -0.88 0.46
N SER A 84 11.53 -0.46 0.22
CA SER A 84 12.62 -1.32 -0.25
C SER A 84 13.44 -1.79 0.93
N ASP A 85 13.42 -3.08 1.19
CA ASP A 85 14.07 -3.69 2.35
C ASP A 85 14.95 -4.88 1.92
N PRO A 86 16.29 -4.73 1.91
CA PRO A 86 17.21 -5.82 1.59
C PRO A 86 17.13 -7.02 2.54
N LYS A 87 16.58 -6.84 3.75
CA LYS A 87 16.41 -7.92 4.74
C LYS A 87 15.09 -8.68 4.53
N SER A 88 14.21 -8.22 3.64
CA SER A 88 12.94 -8.88 3.36
C SER A 88 13.15 -10.16 2.53
N VAL A 89 12.75 -11.31 3.10
CA VAL A 89 12.96 -12.64 2.52
C VAL A 89 11.91 -12.90 1.44
N MET A 90 12.13 -12.39 0.21
CA MET A 90 11.40 -12.73 -1.05
C MET A 90 9.84 -12.76 -1.00
N LEU A 91 9.24 -12.32 0.10
CA LEU A 91 7.81 -12.41 0.35
C LEU A 91 7.28 -10.98 0.33
N ILE A 92 6.36 -10.72 -0.59
CA ILE A 92 5.63 -9.46 -0.64
C ILE A 92 4.78 -9.43 0.64
N SER A 93 5.16 -8.57 1.58
CA SER A 93 4.28 -8.29 2.71
C SER A 93 3.49 -7.03 2.38
N LEU A 94 2.21 -7.22 2.09
CA LEU A 94 1.27 -6.15 1.86
C LEU A 94 0.45 -5.97 3.14
N TYR A 95 0.50 -4.78 3.69
CA TYR A 95 -0.28 -4.40 4.85
C TYR A 95 -1.21 -3.26 4.48
N ALA A 96 -2.47 -3.36 4.87
CA ALA A 96 -3.39 -2.23 4.84
C ALA A 96 -3.60 -1.74 6.27
N LEU A 97 -3.39 -0.45 6.48
CA LEU A 97 -3.79 0.24 7.69
C LEU A 97 -5.07 1.02 7.36
N LEU A 98 -6.15 0.69 8.06
CA LEU A 98 -7.47 1.26 7.85
C LEU A 98 -7.86 2.09 9.06
N LEU A 99 -8.38 3.31 8.80
CA LEU A 99 -9.05 4.11 9.82
C LEU A 99 -10.56 4.09 9.58
N ILE A 100 -11.27 3.53 10.55
CA ILE A 100 -12.72 3.37 10.55
C ILE A 100 -13.30 4.33 11.57
N ASN A 101 -14.38 5.01 11.22
CA ASN A 101 -15.12 5.81 12.19
C ASN A 101 -15.81 4.87 13.20
N LEU A 102 -15.22 4.68 14.37
CA LEU A 102 -15.92 4.22 15.57
C LEU A 102 -16.25 5.48 16.37
N ASP A 103 -17.52 5.70 16.65
CA ASP A 103 -18.11 6.96 17.13
C ASP A 103 -17.75 7.34 18.58
N THR A 104 -16.49 7.20 18.98
CA THR A 104 -16.00 7.56 20.32
C THR A 104 -14.52 7.92 20.22
N HIS A 105 -14.16 9.21 20.38
CA HIS A 105 -12.88 9.83 20.80
C HIS A 105 -11.50 9.11 20.68
N ASP A 106 -11.38 8.00 19.95
CA ASP A 106 -10.22 7.12 19.85
C ASP A 106 -10.05 6.72 18.38
N LEU A 107 -8.97 7.22 17.77
CA LEU A 107 -8.54 6.82 16.43
C LEU A 107 -7.98 5.40 16.51
N ASN A 108 -8.81 4.39 16.22
CA ASN A 108 -8.35 3.00 16.19
C ASN A 108 -7.86 2.62 14.78
N TRP A 109 -6.60 2.23 14.69
CA TRP A 109 -5.97 1.78 13.44
C TRP A 109 -5.92 0.26 13.41
N SER A 110 -6.54 -0.33 12.40
CA SER A 110 -6.51 -1.79 12.21
C SER A 110 -5.49 -2.16 11.14
N LEU A 111 -4.54 -3.04 11.50
CA LEU A 111 -3.55 -3.60 10.58
C LEU A 111 -4.04 -4.91 9.98
N PHE A 112 -4.16 -4.97 8.66
CA PHE A 112 -4.56 -6.17 7.94
C PHE A 112 -3.44 -6.62 7.02
N ARG A 113 -3.09 -7.91 7.08
CA ARG A 113 -2.16 -8.52 6.13
C ARG A 113 -2.94 -8.95 4.89
N LEU A 114 -2.70 -8.28 3.77
CA LEU A 114 -3.33 -8.59 2.49
C LEU A 114 -2.51 -9.66 1.76
N SER A 115 -2.87 -10.93 1.93
CA SER A 115 -2.21 -12.03 1.22
C SER A 115 -2.73 -12.24 -0.21
N ASN A 116 -3.91 -11.69 -0.56
CA ASN A 116 -4.64 -11.99 -1.80
C ASN A 116 -5.87 -11.07 -1.99
N MET A 117 -6.32 -10.96 -3.24
CA MET A 117 -7.43 -10.07 -3.66
C MET A 117 -8.77 -10.36 -2.96
N SER A 118 -9.00 -11.61 -2.53
CA SER A 118 -10.21 -12.03 -1.81
C SER A 118 -10.33 -11.42 -0.41
N LEU A 119 -9.19 -11.17 0.26
CA LEU A 119 -9.18 -10.51 1.56
C LEU A 119 -9.54 -9.03 1.44
N LEU A 120 -9.16 -8.44 0.31
CA LEU A 120 -9.49 -7.08 -0.08
C LEU A 120 -11.01 -6.91 -0.22
N SER A 121 -11.68 -7.75 -1.02
CA SER A 121 -13.14 -7.69 -1.15
C SER A 121 -13.87 -7.91 0.18
N TYR A 122 -13.35 -8.79 1.04
CA TYR A 122 -13.94 -9.03 2.36
C TYR A 122 -13.87 -7.79 3.27
N LEU A 123 -12.74 -7.07 3.28
CA LEU A 123 -12.56 -5.86 4.08
C LEU A 123 -13.49 -4.71 3.66
N PHE A 124 -13.80 -4.59 2.38
CA PHE A 124 -14.61 -3.47 1.88
C PHE A 124 -16.12 -3.76 1.91
N SER A 125 -16.54 -5.03 1.77
CA SER A 125 -17.96 -5.42 1.70
C SER A 125 -18.58 -5.92 3.02
N ASN A 126 -17.82 -6.39 4.02
CA ASN A 126 -18.38 -7.03 5.24
C ASN A 126 -18.07 -6.32 6.57
N GLY A 127 -17.72 -5.03 6.56
CA GLY A 127 -17.68 -4.21 7.78
C GLY A 127 -18.81 -3.19 7.78
#